data_AF-A0A1B6GRB2-F1
#
_entry.id   AF-A0A1B6GRB2-F1
#
_cell.length_a   1.000
_cell.length_b   1.000
_cell.length_c   1.000
_cell.angle_alpha   90.00
_cell.angle_beta   90.00
_cell.angle_gamma   90.00
#
_symmetry.space_group_name_H-M   'P 1'
#
loop_
_entity.id
_entity.type
_entity.pdbx_description
1 polymer ?
#
loop_
_entity_poly.entity_id
_entity_poly.type
_entity_poly.pdbx_seq_one_letter_code
_entity_poly.pdbx_strand_id
1 'polypeptide(L)'
;FPDETNKYQIPGYNMSLQPRLTDRSSGVVIYVDQTLICTTEHHDLTSAQVLQICLSGWNDTRLSIIGVYRDLKVNVKIFLQEFELLLKNKCNPSIIIGDMNLDILKQNKKETLDYLNLIMSYGYLSCINEPTRVTKNSLTCIDHALVRNSSCLTI
;
A
#
# COMPACT_ATOMS: atom_id res chain seq x y z
N PHE A 1 23.37 2.53 2.76
CA PHE A 1 22.04 3.11 2.46
C PHE A 1 21.86 4.54 2.99
N PRO A 2 22.27 4.91 4.22
CA PRO A 2 22.08 6.29 4.71
C PRO A 2 22.70 7.37 3.81
N ASP A 3 23.83 7.09 3.16
CA ASP A 3 24.57 8.10 2.38
C ASP A 3 23.96 8.43 1.00
N GLU A 4 23.01 7.63 0.49
CA GLU A 4 22.40 7.89 -0.83
C GLU A 4 21.01 8.54 -0.77
N THR A 5 20.35 8.54 0.38
CA THR A 5 19.01 9.13 0.55
C THR A 5 19.01 10.63 0.30
N ASN A 6 20.14 11.30 0.55
CA ASN A 6 20.33 12.72 0.26
C ASN A 6 20.15 13.08 -1.23
N LYS A 7 20.37 12.14 -2.15
CA LYS A 7 20.16 12.35 -3.60
C LYS A 7 18.69 12.41 -3.98
N TYR A 8 17.80 11.92 -3.12
CA TYR A 8 16.36 11.78 -3.39
C TYR A 8 15.51 12.73 -2.54
N GLN A 9 16.12 13.74 -1.92
CA GLN A 9 15.39 14.76 -1.16
C GLN A 9 14.63 15.69 -2.12
N ILE A 10 13.36 15.95 -1.81
CA ILE A 10 12.52 16.89 -2.55
C ILE A 10 12.31 18.12 -1.68
N PRO A 11 12.75 19.34 -2.10
CA PRO A 11 12.56 20.56 -1.32
C PRO A 11 11.09 20.78 -0.94
N GLY A 12 10.84 21.04 0.33
CA GLY A 12 9.47 21.24 0.86
C GLY A 12 8.77 19.96 1.31
N TYR A 13 9.40 18.78 1.17
CA TYR A 13 8.81 17.50 1.57
C TYR A 13 9.69 16.75 2.57
N ASN A 14 9.04 16.18 3.58
CA ASN A 14 9.61 15.18 4.48
C ASN A 14 9.56 13.80 3.81
N MET A 15 10.71 13.15 3.69
CA MET A 15 10.84 11.81 3.11
C MET A 15 10.81 10.73 4.20
N SER A 16 9.94 9.73 4.04
CA SER A 16 9.95 8.49 4.82
C SER A 16 10.23 7.30 3.89
N LEU A 17 11.11 6.36 4.30
CA LEU A 17 11.57 5.24 3.47
C LEU A 17 11.52 3.94 4.26
N GLN A 18 10.90 2.90 3.68
CA GLN A 18 11.03 1.51 4.11
C GLN A 18 11.83 0.74 3.05
N PRO A 19 13.16 0.56 3.22
CA PRO A 19 13.98 -0.14 2.26
C PRO A 19 13.84 -1.66 2.41
N ARG A 20 14.14 -2.42 1.36
CA ARG A 20 14.39 -3.85 1.48
C ARG A 20 15.84 -4.07 1.92
N LEU A 21 16.07 -4.76 3.03
CA LEU A 21 17.42 -4.97 3.57
C LEU A 21 18.29 -5.91 2.73
N THR A 22 17.69 -6.80 1.94
CA THR A 22 18.41 -7.86 1.23
C THR A 22 18.82 -7.51 -0.21
N ASP A 23 18.07 -6.65 -0.91
CA ASP A 23 18.31 -6.30 -2.31
C ASP A 23 18.34 -4.77 -2.49
N ARG A 24 19.28 -4.25 -3.31
CA ARG A 24 19.50 -2.81 -3.50
C ARG A 24 18.35 -2.04 -4.18
N SER A 25 17.35 -2.72 -4.73
CA SER A 25 16.41 -2.15 -5.70
C SER A 25 14.93 -2.26 -5.30
N SER A 26 14.63 -2.23 -4.01
CA SER A 26 13.25 -2.38 -3.52
C SER A 26 13.00 -1.55 -2.27
N GLY A 27 11.78 -1.04 -2.13
CA GLY A 27 11.35 -0.27 -0.98
C GLY A 27 10.15 0.59 -1.30
N VAL A 28 9.59 1.19 -0.26
CA VAL A 28 8.51 2.18 -0.36
C VAL A 28 9.04 3.51 0.15
N VAL A 29 8.84 4.57 -0.62
CA VAL A 29 9.12 5.95 -0.21
C VAL A 29 7.82 6.73 -0.25
N ILE A 30 7.56 7.51 0.79
CA ILE A 30 6.47 8.47 0.82
C ILE A 30 7.06 9.85 1.13
N TYR A 31 6.72 10.82 0.28
CA TYR A 31 7.04 12.23 0.48
C TYR A 31 5.80 12.95 0.98
N VAL A 32 5.92 13.64 2.11
CA VAL A 32 4.83 14.39 2.74
C VAL A 32 5.21 15.85 2.76
N ASP A 33 4.33 16.74 2.30
CA ASP A 33 4.57 18.19 2.39
C ASP A 33 4.87 18.58 3.85
N GLN A 34 5.96 19.33 4.06
CA GLN A 34 6.46 19.65 5.40
C GLN A 34 5.48 20.48 6.25
N THR A 35 4.46 21.07 5.63
CA THR A 35 3.40 21.82 6.32
C THR A 35 2.33 20.90 6.93
N LEU A 36 2.30 19.62 6.54
CA LEU A 36 1.34 18.64 7.06
C LEU A 36 1.85 17.98 8.34
N ILE A 37 0.95 17.78 9.31
CA ILE A 37 1.26 17.10 10.56
C ILE A 37 1.03 15.60 10.36
N CYS A 38 2.11 14.82 10.44
CA CYS A 38 2.04 13.39 10.25
C CYS A 38 2.96 12.58 11.16
N THR A 39 2.60 11.32 11.40
CA THR A 39 3.49 10.31 11.98
C THR A 39 3.76 9.20 10.97
N THR A 40 4.93 8.57 11.07
CA THR A 40 5.35 7.47 10.21
C THR A 40 5.33 6.16 11.01
N GLU A 41 4.76 5.10 10.43
CA GLU A 41 4.73 3.74 10.97
C GLU A 41 5.30 2.78 9.92
N HIS A 42 6.21 1.92 10.35
CA HIS A 42 6.79 0.86 9.53
C HIS A 42 6.12 -0.47 9.90
N HIS A 43 5.78 -1.28 8.90
CA HIS A 43 5.21 -2.61 9.14
C HIS A 43 6.12 -3.68 8.56
N ASP A 44 6.46 -4.66 9.40
CA ASP A 44 7.34 -5.75 9.06
C ASP A 44 6.53 -6.91 8.48
N LEU A 45 6.48 -6.97 7.14
CA LEU A 45 5.92 -8.08 6.39
C LEU A 45 7.06 -8.83 5.69
N THR A 46 7.04 -10.15 5.73
CA THR A 46 8.01 -10.95 4.97
C THR A 46 7.71 -10.91 3.48
N SER A 47 6.46 -10.68 3.11
CA SER A 47 5.98 -10.68 1.73
C SER A 47 5.95 -9.31 1.06
N ALA A 48 6.13 -8.20 1.80
CA ALA A 48 6.00 -6.85 1.26
C ALA A 48 6.79 -5.81 2.05
N GLN A 49 7.15 -4.71 1.41
CA GLN A 49 7.58 -3.49 2.11
C GLN A 49 6.35 -2.61 2.31
N VAL A 50 6.13 -2.18 3.54
CA VAL A 50 4.95 -1.39 3.91
C VAL A 50 5.37 -0.20 4.76
N LEU A 51 4.95 0.98 4.33
CA LEU A 51 5.17 2.24 5.01
C LEU A 51 3.84 2.98 5.16
N GLN A 52 3.53 3.43 6.36
CA GLN A 52 2.29 4.14 6.66
C GLN A 52 2.59 5.55 7.16
N ILE A 53 1.86 6.51 6.63
CA ILE A 53 1.80 7.89 7.10
C ILE A 53 0.41 8.12 7.69
N CYS A 54 0.34 8.53 8.95
CA CYS A 54 -0.89 8.97 9.58
C CYS A 54 -0.93 10.50 9.53
N LEU A 55 -1.76 11.07 8.65
CA LEU A 55 -2.03 12.51 8.59
C LEU A 55 -3.01 12.91 9.69
N SER A 56 -2.82 14.12 10.22
CA SER A 56 -3.65 14.70 11.28
C SER A 56 -3.67 16.24 11.16
N GLY A 57 -4.48 16.90 12.00
CA GLY A 57 -4.50 18.37 12.08
C GLY A 57 -5.79 19.04 11.61
N TRP A 58 -6.79 18.26 11.18
CA TRP A 58 -8.11 18.76 10.81
C TRP A 58 -9.20 18.08 11.64
N ASN A 59 -9.83 18.82 12.56
CA ASN A 59 -11.02 18.38 13.32
C ASN A 59 -10.92 16.95 13.89
N ASP A 60 -9.81 16.63 14.56
CA ASP A 60 -9.48 15.30 15.11
C ASP A 60 -9.52 14.11 14.13
N THR A 61 -9.70 14.39 12.84
CA THR A 61 -9.72 13.37 11.79
C THR A 61 -8.30 12.91 11.52
N ARG A 62 -8.11 11.59 11.54
CA ARG A 62 -6.86 10.93 11.16
C ARG A 62 -7.07 10.17 9.85
N LEU A 63 -6.17 10.38 8.89
CA LEU A 63 -6.16 9.65 7.62
C LEU A 63 -4.88 8.83 7.55
N SER A 64 -5.01 7.52 7.34
CA SER A 64 -3.84 6.66 7.10
C SER A 64 -3.57 6.52 5.61
N ILE A 65 -2.37 6.85 5.16
CA ILE A 65 -1.89 6.57 3.81
C ILE A 65 -0.85 5.46 3.93
N ILE A 66 -1.09 4.32 3.26
CA ILE A 66 -0.27 3.12 3.39
C ILE A 66 0.29 2.79 2.01
N GLY A 67 1.60 2.94 1.85
CA GLY A 67 2.33 2.49 0.68
C GLY A 67 2.71 1.02 0.82
N VAL A 68 2.44 0.22 -0.21
CA VAL A 68 2.73 -1.22 -0.23
C VAL A 68 3.50 -1.57 -1.50
N TYR A 69 4.58 -2.33 -1.35
CA TYR A 69 5.28 -2.97 -2.46
C TYR A 69 5.45 -4.46 -2.16
N ARG A 70 4.63 -5.30 -2.81
CA ARG A 70 4.66 -6.75 -2.59
C ARG A 70 5.80 -7.42 -3.37
N ASP A 71 6.49 -8.34 -2.71
CA ASP A 71 7.46 -9.23 -3.33
C ASP A 71 6.79 -10.26 -4.24
N LEU A 72 7.14 -10.23 -5.52
CA LEU A 72 6.68 -11.18 -6.53
C LEU A 72 7.19 -12.60 -6.28
N LYS A 73 8.32 -12.75 -5.57
CA LYS A 73 8.94 -14.04 -5.24
C LYS A 73 8.22 -14.75 -4.08
N VAL A 74 7.53 -14.00 -3.21
CA VAL A 74 6.85 -14.57 -2.05
C VAL A 74 5.45 -15.02 -2.43
N ASN A 75 5.05 -16.18 -1.89
CA ASN A 75 3.75 -16.77 -2.15
C ASN A 75 2.64 -15.79 -1.76
N VAL A 76 1.70 -15.56 -2.69
CA VAL A 76 0.60 -14.62 -2.49
C VAL A 76 -0.30 -14.98 -1.30
N LYS A 77 -0.44 -16.27 -0.93
CA LYS A 77 -1.21 -16.65 0.27
C LYS A 77 -0.57 -16.14 1.55
N ILE A 78 0.76 -16.16 1.65
CA ILE A 78 1.50 -15.58 2.79
C ILE A 78 1.22 -14.08 2.85
N PHE A 79 1.30 -13.40 1.70
CA PHE A 79 0.93 -11.99 1.62
C PHE A 79 -0.50 -11.73 2.07
N LEU A 80 -1.49 -12.49 1.61
CA LEU A 80 -2.88 -12.27 2.01
C LEU A 80 -3.09 -12.44 3.52
N GLN A 81 -2.39 -13.39 4.16
CA GLN A 81 -2.43 -13.56 5.62
C GLN A 81 -1.82 -12.37 6.36
N GLU A 82 -0.62 -11.93 5.95
CA GLU A 82 0.05 -10.77 6.55
C GLU A 82 -0.74 -9.47 6.30
N PHE A 83 -1.27 -9.31 5.08
CA PHE A 83 -2.07 -8.16 4.69
C PHE A 83 -3.38 -8.12 5.47
N GLU A 84 -4.04 -9.25 5.69
CA GLU A 84 -5.23 -9.31 6.56
C GLU A 84 -4.91 -8.81 7.99
N LEU A 85 -3.79 -9.22 8.58
CA LEU A 85 -3.37 -8.74 9.90
C LEU A 85 -3.15 -7.21 9.90
N LEU A 86 -2.58 -6.66 8.82
CA LEU A 86 -2.44 -5.22 8.64
C LEU A 86 -3.81 -4.52 8.59
N LEU A 87 -4.80 -5.09 7.89
CA LEU A 87 -6.15 -4.52 7.74
C LEU A 87 -6.96 -4.58 9.04
N LYS A 88 -6.84 -5.66 9.83
CA LYS A 88 -7.56 -5.86 11.11
C LYS A 88 -7.36 -4.71 12.09
N ASN A 89 -6.16 -4.12 12.10
CA ASN A 89 -5.80 -3.09 13.06
C ASN A 89 -6.21 -1.67 12.62
N LYS A 90 -7.05 -1.51 11.59
CA LYS A 90 -7.44 -0.21 11.04
C LYS A 90 -8.87 0.17 11.38
N CYS A 91 -9.01 1.24 12.15
CA CYS A 91 -10.30 1.85 12.53
C CYS A 91 -10.56 3.20 11.85
N ASN A 92 -9.51 3.88 11.38
CA ASN A 92 -9.60 5.19 10.73
C ASN A 92 -9.81 5.06 9.22
N PRO A 93 -10.30 6.12 8.55
CA PRO A 93 -10.19 6.24 7.09
C PRO A 93 -8.77 5.96 6.63
N SER A 94 -8.67 5.23 5.52
CA SER A 94 -7.37 4.82 5.00
C SER A 94 -7.36 4.70 3.50
N ILE A 95 -6.20 5.01 2.95
CA ILE A 95 -5.84 4.84 1.55
C ILE A 95 -4.67 3.86 1.52
N ILE A 96 -4.80 2.77 0.78
CA ILE A 96 -3.71 1.83 0.52
C ILE A 96 -3.35 1.95 -0.96
N ILE A 97 -2.09 2.23 -1.25
CA ILE A 97 -1.60 2.42 -2.61
C ILE A 97 -0.30 1.66 -2.84
N GLY A 98 -0.12 1.16 -4.06
CA GLY A 98 1.18 0.67 -4.53
C GLY A 98 1.07 -0.58 -5.40
N ASP A 99 2.24 -1.15 -5.68
CA ASP A 99 2.36 -2.33 -6.55
C ASP A 99 2.17 -3.60 -5.72
N MET A 100 1.02 -4.23 -5.91
CA MET A 100 0.64 -5.48 -5.26
C MET A 100 1.20 -6.69 -6.01
N ASN A 101 1.74 -6.51 -7.22
CA ASN A 101 2.19 -7.57 -8.10
C ASN A 101 1.17 -8.72 -8.22
N LEU A 102 -0.11 -8.37 -8.20
CA LEU A 102 -1.26 -9.26 -8.20
C LEU A 102 -2.27 -8.74 -9.21
N ASP A 103 -2.44 -9.48 -10.31
CA ASP A 103 -3.21 -9.03 -11.46
C ASP A 103 -4.72 -9.24 -11.24
N ILE A 104 -5.46 -8.16 -10.98
CA ILE A 104 -6.90 -8.24 -10.71
C ILE A 104 -7.76 -8.45 -11.95
N LEU A 105 -7.20 -8.32 -13.15
CA LEU A 105 -7.91 -8.64 -14.39
C LEU A 105 -8.07 -10.17 -14.59
N LYS A 106 -7.29 -10.98 -13.85
CA LYS A 106 -7.37 -12.45 -13.87
C LYS A 106 -8.41 -12.99 -12.87
N GLN A 107 -9.67 -12.62 -13.06
CA GLN A 107 -10.77 -13.03 -12.16
C GLN A 107 -11.03 -14.53 -12.10
N ASN A 108 -10.45 -15.32 -13.00
CA ASN A 108 -10.48 -16.78 -12.95
C ASN A 108 -9.45 -17.40 -11.99
N LYS A 109 -8.55 -16.60 -11.40
CA LYS A 109 -7.55 -17.06 -10.43
C LYS A 109 -8.10 -16.94 -9.02
N LYS A 110 -7.96 -18.01 -8.23
CA LYS A 110 -8.42 -18.05 -6.84
C LYS A 110 -7.76 -16.96 -6.01
N GLU A 111 -6.48 -16.74 -6.22
CA GLU A 111 -5.68 -15.74 -5.50
C GLU A 111 -6.19 -14.31 -5.74
N THR A 112 -6.65 -14.02 -6.96
CA THR A 112 -7.28 -12.74 -7.31
C THR A 112 -8.61 -12.58 -6.61
N LEU A 113 -9.47 -13.61 -6.62
CA LEU A 113 -10.75 -13.58 -5.93
C LEU A 113 -10.57 -13.47 -4.41
N ASP A 114 -9.61 -14.20 -3.83
CA ASP A 114 -9.30 -14.15 -2.41
C ASP A 114 -8.83 -12.73 -2.00
N TYR A 115 -7.99 -12.09 -2.82
CA TYR A 115 -7.56 -10.71 -2.59
C TYR A 115 -8.73 -9.72 -2.64
N LEU A 116 -9.56 -9.79 -3.69
CA LEU A 116 -10.71 -8.89 -3.85
C LEU A 116 -11.74 -9.08 -2.73
N ASN A 117 -12.00 -10.32 -2.33
CA ASN A 117 -12.88 -10.63 -1.21
C ASN A 117 -12.29 -10.13 0.12
N LEU A 118 -10.98 -10.24 0.31
CA LEU A 118 -10.29 -9.74 1.50
C LEU A 118 -10.42 -8.21 1.61
N ILE A 119 -10.08 -7.45 0.57
CA ILE A 119 -10.17 -5.98 0.65
C ILE A 119 -11.62 -5.53 0.88
N MET A 120 -12.57 -6.19 0.22
CA MET A 120 -14.00 -5.88 0.35
C MET A 120 -14.53 -6.22 1.75
N SER A 121 -14.11 -7.33 2.36
CA SER A 121 -14.55 -7.70 3.71
C SER A 121 -14.07 -6.74 4.80
N TYR A 122 -12.98 -6.00 4.55
CA TYR A 122 -12.51 -4.92 5.42
C TYR A 122 -12.99 -3.53 4.98
N GLY A 123 -13.96 -3.45 4.05
CA GLY A 123 -14.60 -2.20 3.64
C GLY A 123 -13.77 -1.32 2.71
N TYR A 124 -12.75 -1.88 2.04
CA TYR A 124 -11.99 -1.16 1.02
C TYR A 124 -12.63 -1.31 -0.36
N LEU A 125 -12.67 -0.20 -1.10
CA LEU A 125 -13.07 -0.15 -2.49
C LEU A 125 -11.84 0.00 -3.38
N SER A 126 -11.76 -0.77 -4.46
CA SER A 126 -10.71 -0.64 -5.48
C SER A 126 -11.05 0.49 -6.45
N CYS A 127 -10.21 1.52 -6.50
CA CYS A 127 -10.38 2.68 -7.36
C CYS A 127 -9.79 2.51 -8.77
N ILE A 128 -8.86 1.57 -8.95
CA ILE A 128 -8.21 1.30 -10.24
C ILE A 128 -8.50 -0.15 -10.59
N ASN A 129 -9.25 -0.36 -11.68
CA ASN A 129 -9.65 -1.69 -12.15
C ASN A 129 -9.36 -1.87 -13.66
N GLU A 130 -8.49 -1.03 -14.21
CA GLU A 130 -8.05 -1.02 -15.61
C GLU A 130 -6.54 -1.28 -15.68
N PRO A 131 -5.98 -1.69 -16.83
CA PRO A 131 -4.55 -2.00 -16.94
C PRO A 131 -3.64 -0.85 -16.48
N THR A 132 -2.75 -1.13 -15.51
CA THR A 132 -1.75 -0.18 -15.01
C THR A 132 -0.35 -0.45 -15.57
N ARG A 133 -0.11 -1.69 -16.00
CA ARG A 133 1.12 -2.11 -16.68
C ARG A 133 0.76 -2.73 -18.03
N VAL A 134 1.13 -1.99 -19.07
CA VAL A 134 0.92 -2.34 -20.48
C VAL A 134 2.26 -2.72 -21.11
N THR A 135 2.33 -3.92 -21.66
CA THR A 135 3.47 -4.37 -22.48
C THR A 135 2.98 -4.73 -23.88
N LYS A 136 3.90 -5.04 -24.80
CA LYS A 136 3.55 -5.51 -26.14
C LYS A 136 2.60 -6.72 -26.13
N ASN A 137 2.70 -7.56 -25.11
CA ASN A 137 2.02 -8.86 -25.07
C ASN A 137 1.06 -9.01 -23.87
N SER A 138 0.93 -8.01 -23.00
CA SER A 138 0.12 -8.13 -21.80
C SER A 138 -0.49 -6.81 -21.35
N LEU A 139 -1.69 -6.91 -20.78
CA LEU A 139 -2.40 -5.86 -20.07
C LEU A 139 -2.68 -6.39 -18.67
N THR A 140 -2.09 -5.79 -17.64
CA THR A 140 -2.25 -6.24 -16.25
C THR A 140 -2.59 -5.05 -15.35
N CYS A 141 -3.48 -5.25 -14.40
CA CYS A 141 -3.76 -4.28 -13.34
C CYS A 141 -3.12 -4.79 -12.05
N ILE A 142 -1.97 -4.22 -11.68
CA ILE A 142 -1.13 -4.66 -10.55
C ILE A 142 -0.78 -3.53 -9.58
N ASP A 143 -0.96 -2.29 -10.01
CA ASP A 143 -0.85 -1.10 -9.16
C ASP A 143 -2.23 -0.77 -8.64
N HIS A 144 -2.43 -0.88 -7.33
CA HIS A 144 -3.75 -0.75 -6.74
C HIS A 144 -3.87 0.53 -5.93
N ALA A 145 -5.05 1.12 -5.95
CA ALA A 145 -5.45 2.20 -5.07
C ALA A 145 -6.76 1.79 -4.38
N LEU A 146 -6.70 1.61 -3.07
CA LEU A 146 -7.80 1.16 -2.24
C LEU A 146 -8.19 2.27 -1.28
N VAL A 147 -9.49 2.52 -1.14
CA VAL A 147 -10.01 3.53 -0.20
C VAL A 147 -11.01 2.92 0.75
N ARG A 148 -10.92 3.31 2.02
CA ARG A 148 -11.91 3.00 3.05
C ARG A 148 -12.29 4.29 3.77
N ASN A 149 -13.60 4.52 3.89
CA ASN A 149 -14.15 5.60 4.68
C ASN A 149 -14.59 5.08 6.07
N SER A 150 -14.55 5.92 7.10
CA SER A 150 -15.06 5.60 8.44
C SER A 150 -16.58 5.38 8.45
N SER A 151 -17.31 5.90 7.46
CA SER A 151 -18.76 5.70 7.32
C SER A 151 -19.18 4.33 6.76
N CYS A 152 -18.23 3.48 6.31
CA CYS A 152 -18.56 2.21 5.64
C CYS A 152 -18.62 0.99 6.57
N LEU A 153 -18.54 1.15 7.89
CA LEU A 153 -18.84 0.10 8.86
C LEU A 153 -20.23 0.32 9.45
N THR A 154 -21.25 0.03 8.66
CA THR A 154 -22.60 -0.26 9.18
C THR A 154 -23.07 -1.52 8.50
N ILE A 155 -22.70 -2.66 9.08
CA ILE A 155 -23.31 -3.97 8.78
C ILE A 155 -23.74 -4.54 10.12
#